data_AF-A0A3N5WA09-F1
#
_entry.id   AF-A0A3N5WA09-F1
#
_cell.length_a   1.000
_cell.length_b   1.000
_cell.length_c   1.000
_cell.angle_alpha   90.00
_cell.angle_beta   90.00
_cell.angle_gamma   90.00
#
_symmetry.space_group_name_H-M   'P 1'
#
loop_
_entity.id
_entity.type
_entity.pdbx_description
1 polymer ?
#
loop_
_entity_poly.entity_id
_entity_poly.type
_entity_poly.pdbx_seq_one_letter_code
_entity_poly.pdbx_strand_id
1 'polypeptide(L)'
;MMAGERDCACRIHYKRIRADTSLGALTEVIAALPLPAILGGNPAKINEDGFSYWAAEPREVFEFKAGQSDPFSKLQGILGRYTLADGPAVSHNQADNQMAPASLPDGMFCGGWVGHFSYELGRYIEHLPERAVDDLHIPLIRLCFYDRAIAHDHHANVFWLVILELPNDSERPEEKIATLEYRLDRSRQIHLTEPPAADMETIDFADVRRNMTRDAYLDAVRRIKRYIRDGDIYQANFSHRFEQPFRGRPVQLFHWQNHYNPSGYAAYLDAGDFQIVSASPEMFITIHDRLIQTKPIKGTRPRINASDEQAVKLNAERFNELLTSEKEQAELNMIIDLERNDVARICKPGTRRVIQPRTIETYP
;
A
#
# COMPACT_ATOMS: atom_id res chain seq x y z
N MET A 1 15.12 -29.47 8.16
CA MET A 1 16.58 -29.32 8.13
C MET A 1 16.92 -28.61 6.82
N MET A 2 16.84 -27.27 6.78
CA MET A 2 17.28 -26.47 5.63
C MET A 2 18.66 -25.91 5.98
N ALA A 3 19.64 -26.30 5.19
CA ALA A 3 21.04 -25.95 5.39
C ALA A 3 21.30 -24.49 4.97
N GLY A 4 21.72 -23.67 5.94
CA GLY A 4 22.77 -22.65 5.79
C GLY A 4 22.78 -21.72 4.57
N GLU A 5 21.66 -21.06 4.24
CA GLU A 5 21.77 -19.82 3.46
C GLU A 5 22.23 -18.70 4.39
N ARG A 6 23.41 -18.16 4.11
CA ARG A 6 24.09 -17.16 4.95
C ARG A 6 23.29 -15.87 4.96
N ASP A 7 23.16 -15.27 6.15
CA ASP A 7 22.68 -13.90 6.31
C ASP A 7 23.42 -12.98 5.34
N CYS A 8 22.65 -12.27 4.54
CA CYS A 8 23.11 -11.33 3.53
C CYS A 8 23.12 -9.93 4.18
N ALA A 9 24.26 -9.56 4.77
CA ALA A 9 24.43 -8.25 5.39
C ALA A 9 24.58 -7.17 4.31
N CYS A 10 23.56 -6.34 4.17
CA CYS A 10 23.46 -5.27 3.18
C CYS A 10 23.94 -3.93 3.76
N ARG A 11 24.59 -3.11 2.93
CA ARG A 11 24.91 -1.71 3.29
C ARG A 11 24.06 -0.74 2.46
N ILE A 12 23.51 0.29 3.10
CA ILE A 12 22.70 1.30 2.42
C ILE A 12 23.61 2.34 1.77
N HIS A 13 23.34 2.63 0.49
CA HIS A 13 23.93 3.75 -0.25
C HIS A 13 22.81 4.64 -0.76
N TYR A 14 23.04 5.95 -0.78
CA TYR A 14 22.01 6.89 -1.24
C TYR A 14 22.56 8.11 -1.96
N LYS A 15 21.72 8.69 -2.82
CA LYS A 15 21.95 9.99 -3.46
C LYS A 15 20.67 10.81 -3.39
N ARG A 16 20.79 12.08 -3.03
CA ARG A 16 19.69 13.04 -3.03
C ARG A 16 19.79 13.93 -4.26
N ILE A 17 18.71 14.02 -5.02
CA ILE A 17 18.68 14.75 -6.28
C ILE A 17 17.37 15.53 -6.44
N ARG A 18 17.45 16.72 -7.04
CA ARG A 18 16.28 17.43 -7.56
C ARG A 18 16.13 17.11 -9.04
N ALA A 19 14.94 16.77 -9.46
CA ALA A 19 14.64 16.48 -10.85
C ALA A 19 13.30 17.11 -11.22
N ASP A 20 13.24 17.71 -12.41
CA ASP A 20 12.00 18.20 -12.99
C ASP A 20 11.32 17.06 -13.77
N THR A 21 10.59 16.22 -13.04
CA THR A 21 9.84 15.10 -13.62
C THR A 21 8.55 14.88 -12.83
N SER A 22 7.47 14.53 -13.54
CA SER A 22 6.22 14.18 -12.87
C SER A 22 6.28 12.74 -12.31
N LEU A 23 5.58 12.52 -11.20
CA LEU A 23 5.49 11.19 -10.58
C LEU A 23 4.88 10.16 -11.52
N GLY A 24 3.95 10.59 -12.37
CA GLY A 24 3.37 9.75 -13.40
C GLY A 24 4.38 9.39 -14.50
N ALA A 25 5.22 10.33 -14.94
CA ALA A 25 6.25 10.04 -15.93
C ALA A 25 7.29 9.05 -15.39
N LEU A 26 7.68 9.17 -14.11
CA LEU A 26 8.55 8.18 -13.46
C LEU A 26 7.87 6.82 -13.36
N THR A 27 6.57 6.80 -13.02
CA THR A 27 5.74 5.60 -13.01
C THR A 27 5.75 4.88 -14.36
N GLU A 28 5.64 5.59 -15.49
CA GLU A 28 5.73 4.99 -16.83
C GLU A 28 7.08 4.31 -17.10
N VAL A 29 8.20 4.96 -16.73
CA VAL A 29 9.54 4.38 -16.89
C VAL A 29 9.67 3.09 -16.09
N ILE A 30 9.23 3.12 -14.84
CA ILE A 30 9.39 2.00 -13.91
C ILE A 30 8.42 0.87 -14.25
N ALA A 31 7.18 1.18 -14.62
CA ALA A 31 6.17 0.19 -14.98
C ALA A 31 6.51 -0.61 -16.24
N ALA A 32 7.46 -0.13 -17.07
CA ALA A 32 7.95 -0.84 -18.24
C ALA A 32 9.06 -1.87 -17.93
N LEU A 33 9.55 -1.91 -16.69
CA LEU A 33 10.57 -2.86 -16.25
C LEU A 33 9.94 -4.17 -15.75
N PRO A 34 10.72 -5.24 -15.53
CA PRO A 34 10.21 -6.47 -14.91
C PRO A 34 9.75 -6.27 -13.46
N LEU A 35 8.57 -6.80 -13.13
CA LEU A 35 7.99 -6.86 -11.78
C LEU A 35 8.08 -5.52 -11.00
N PRO A 36 7.56 -4.41 -11.53
CA PRO A 36 7.56 -3.11 -10.86
C PRO A 36 6.66 -3.09 -9.62
N ALA A 37 7.11 -2.34 -8.62
CA ALA A 37 6.34 -1.98 -7.45
C ALA A 37 6.38 -0.47 -7.26
N ILE A 38 5.20 0.15 -7.19
CA ILE A 38 5.02 1.58 -6.99
C ILE A 38 4.09 1.75 -5.80
N LEU A 39 4.55 2.48 -4.78
CA LEU A 39 3.79 2.79 -3.57
C LEU A 39 3.60 4.30 -3.50
N GLY A 40 2.35 4.76 -3.40
CA GLY A 40 1.95 6.15 -3.59
C GLY A 40 1.93 6.52 -5.07
N GLY A 41 2.90 7.33 -5.51
CA GLY A 41 3.04 7.76 -6.90
C GLY A 41 2.04 8.84 -7.31
N ASN A 42 1.46 9.53 -6.34
CA ASN A 42 0.46 10.59 -6.51
C ASN A 42 0.72 11.71 -5.48
N PRO A 43 0.09 12.89 -5.61
CA PRO A 43 0.32 14.01 -4.70
C PRO A 43 -0.46 13.91 -3.37
N ALA A 44 -1.16 12.79 -3.10
CA ALA A 44 -1.91 12.63 -1.86
C ALA A 44 -0.96 12.67 -0.66
N LYS A 45 -1.17 13.67 0.19
CA LYS A 45 -0.37 13.91 1.39
C LYS A 45 -0.85 12.97 2.49
N ILE A 46 -0.17 11.84 2.71
CA ILE A 46 -0.32 11.16 4.00
C ILE A 46 0.46 11.95 5.03
N ASN A 47 -0.20 12.31 6.12
CA ASN A 47 0.34 13.08 7.24
C ASN A 47 1.43 12.36 8.07
N GLU A 48 2.00 11.23 7.62
CA GLU A 48 2.97 10.48 8.43
C GLU A 48 4.28 10.12 7.70
N ASP A 49 4.24 9.48 6.52
CA ASP A 49 5.50 9.08 5.86
C ASP A 49 5.95 10.09 4.79
N GLY A 50 5.03 10.75 4.07
CA GLY A 50 5.38 11.81 3.12
C GLY A 50 6.21 11.36 1.91
N PHE A 51 6.31 10.06 1.64
CA PHE A 51 7.08 9.49 0.53
C PHE A 51 6.21 8.78 -0.51
N SER A 52 6.73 8.68 -1.73
CA SER A 52 6.32 7.68 -2.72
C SER A 52 7.53 6.89 -3.19
N TYR A 53 7.35 5.62 -3.52
CA TYR A 53 8.43 4.70 -3.84
C TYR A 53 8.23 4.05 -5.20
N TRP A 54 9.33 3.87 -5.92
CA TRP A 54 9.40 3.13 -7.19
C TRP A 54 10.54 2.14 -7.14
N ALA A 55 10.23 0.87 -7.37
CA ALA A 55 11.20 -0.20 -7.50
C ALA A 55 10.81 -1.14 -8.64
N ALA A 56 11.79 -1.84 -9.22
CA ALA A 56 11.59 -2.84 -10.25
C ALA A 56 12.80 -3.79 -10.27
N GLU A 57 12.69 -4.89 -11.01
CA GLU A 57 13.75 -5.89 -11.16
C GLU A 57 14.20 -6.47 -9.82
N PRO A 58 13.30 -7.14 -9.08
CA PRO A 58 13.65 -7.68 -7.78
C PRO A 58 14.73 -8.76 -7.90
N ARG A 59 15.59 -8.83 -6.87
CA ARG A 59 16.61 -9.88 -6.76
C ARG A 59 16.02 -11.23 -6.44
N GLU A 60 14.89 -11.22 -5.73
CA GLU A 60 14.24 -12.42 -5.25
C GLU A 60 12.73 -12.23 -5.24
N VAL A 61 12.00 -13.31 -5.55
CA VAL A 61 10.55 -13.38 -5.41
C VAL A 61 10.23 -14.54 -4.47
N PHE A 62 9.54 -14.25 -3.38
CA PHE A 62 8.96 -15.22 -2.47
C PHE A 62 7.47 -15.38 -2.76
N GLU A 63 7.01 -16.62 -2.87
CA GLU A 63 5.61 -16.94 -3.10
C GLU A 63 5.14 -18.07 -2.19
N PHE A 64 3.95 -17.90 -1.62
CA PHE A 64 3.25 -18.92 -0.86
C PHE A 64 1.81 -19.04 -1.36
N LYS A 65 1.37 -20.24 -1.73
CA LYS A 65 0.04 -20.52 -2.30
C LYS A 65 -0.86 -21.28 -1.32
N ALA A 66 -2.17 -21.24 -1.57
CA ALA A 66 -3.14 -22.04 -0.84
C ALA A 66 -2.78 -23.54 -0.90
N GLY A 67 -3.05 -24.27 0.19
CA GLY A 67 -2.75 -25.70 0.32
C GLY A 67 -1.32 -26.03 0.74
N GLN A 68 -0.40 -25.06 0.77
CA GLN A 68 0.92 -25.24 1.36
C GLN A 68 0.85 -25.16 2.89
N SER A 69 1.71 -25.90 3.60
CA SER A 69 1.81 -25.82 5.05
C SER A 69 2.85 -24.79 5.50
N ASP A 70 2.67 -24.30 6.72
CA ASP A 70 3.65 -23.50 7.47
C ASP A 70 4.09 -22.19 6.77
N PRO A 71 3.15 -21.26 6.49
CA PRO A 71 3.47 -19.99 5.84
C PRO A 71 4.40 -19.12 6.68
N PHE A 72 4.20 -19.06 8.00
CA PHE A 72 4.86 -18.09 8.86
C PHE A 72 6.33 -18.42 9.12
N SER A 73 6.71 -19.70 9.28
CA SER A 73 8.12 -20.04 9.38
C SER A 73 8.87 -19.86 8.06
N LYS A 74 8.23 -20.12 6.92
CA LYS A 74 8.81 -19.82 5.59
C LYS A 74 9.00 -18.32 5.39
N LEU A 75 7.99 -17.52 5.74
CA LEU A 75 8.05 -16.07 5.72
C LEU A 75 9.16 -15.54 6.64
N GLN A 76 9.28 -16.08 7.86
CA GLN A 76 10.36 -15.69 8.76
C GLN A 76 11.74 -16.01 8.17
N GLY A 77 11.88 -17.17 7.52
CA GLY A 77 13.13 -17.56 6.86
C GLY A 77 13.57 -16.58 5.77
N ILE A 78 12.66 -16.19 4.88
CA ILE A 78 13.01 -15.24 3.79
C ILE A 78 13.20 -13.82 4.29
N LEU A 79 12.41 -13.37 5.29
CA LEU A 79 12.54 -12.02 5.85
C LEU A 79 13.85 -11.85 6.63
N GLY A 80 14.38 -12.92 7.22
CA GLY A 80 15.67 -12.92 7.92
C GLY A 80 16.89 -12.99 6.99
N ARG A 81 16.71 -13.28 5.70
CA ARG A 81 17.83 -13.49 4.77
C ARG A 81 18.65 -12.23 4.52
N TYR A 82 18.01 -11.07 4.46
CA TYR A 82 18.65 -9.79 4.18
C TYR A 82 18.60 -8.92 5.43
N THR A 83 19.76 -8.58 5.97
CA THR A 83 19.90 -7.77 7.19
C THR A 83 20.71 -6.52 6.89
N LEU A 84 20.52 -5.45 7.64
CA LEU A 84 21.36 -4.26 7.52
C LEU A 84 22.65 -4.46 8.31
N ALA A 85 23.79 -4.22 7.69
CA ALA A 85 25.09 -4.20 8.34
C ALA A 85 25.20 -2.98 9.27
N ASP A 86 25.96 -3.13 10.36
CA ASP A 86 26.26 -2.02 11.26
C ASP A 86 27.05 -0.91 10.54
N GLY A 87 26.71 0.34 10.85
CA GLY A 87 27.39 1.54 10.36
C GLY A 87 26.47 2.53 9.65
N PRO A 88 26.96 3.75 9.36
CA PRO A 88 26.17 4.76 8.66
C PRO A 88 25.95 4.38 7.19
N ALA A 89 24.84 4.84 6.63
CA ALA A 89 24.60 4.78 5.19
C ALA A 89 25.64 5.62 4.43
N VAL A 90 25.98 5.19 3.21
CA VAL A 90 27.00 5.85 2.37
C VAL A 90 26.34 6.85 1.42
N SER A 91 26.71 8.13 1.55
CA SER A 91 26.23 9.21 0.68
C SER A 91 27.05 9.29 -0.62
N HIS A 92 26.35 9.42 -1.76
CA HIS A 92 26.90 9.65 -3.10
C HIS A 92 26.67 11.09 -3.59
N ASN A 93 26.34 12.00 -2.67
CA ASN A 93 26.20 13.41 -2.97
C ASN A 93 27.57 14.05 -3.24
N GLN A 94 27.65 14.99 -4.19
CA GLN A 94 28.89 15.74 -4.42
C GLN A 94 29.24 16.60 -3.18
N ALA A 95 30.53 16.68 -2.86
CA ALA A 95 31.06 17.30 -1.64
C ALA A 95 30.67 18.77 -1.42
N ASP A 96 30.35 19.51 -2.49
CA ASP A 96 29.99 20.93 -2.41
C ASP A 96 28.50 21.19 -2.13
N ASN A 97 27.67 20.14 -2.04
CA ASN A 97 26.25 20.28 -1.76
C ASN A 97 26.01 20.44 -0.24
N GLN A 98 26.34 21.62 0.31
CA GLN A 98 26.17 21.98 1.73
C GLN A 98 24.71 21.86 2.25
N MET A 99 23.73 21.59 1.36
CA MET A 99 22.33 21.36 1.69
C MET A 99 21.89 19.88 1.63
N ALA A 100 22.81 18.93 1.39
CA ALA A 100 22.49 17.51 1.44
C ALA A 100 22.45 17.01 2.90
N PRO A 101 21.36 16.36 3.35
CA PRO A 101 21.31 15.80 4.70
C PRO A 101 22.44 14.80 4.93
N ALA A 102 23.06 14.88 6.10
CA ALA A 102 24.10 13.95 6.54
C ALA A 102 23.57 12.53 6.79
N SER A 103 22.25 12.34 6.81
CA SER A 103 21.58 11.06 7.04
C SER A 103 20.31 10.93 6.20
N LEU A 104 19.82 9.69 6.08
CA LEU A 104 18.52 9.40 5.49
C LEU A 104 17.40 9.94 6.39
N PRO A 105 16.24 10.32 5.83
CA PRO A 105 15.04 10.61 6.61
C PRO A 105 14.63 9.39 7.44
N ASP A 106 14.14 9.64 8.65
CA ASP A 106 13.64 8.57 9.52
C ASP A 106 12.41 7.89 8.89
N GLY A 107 12.27 6.59 9.11
CA GLY A 107 11.17 5.78 8.56
C GLY A 107 11.18 5.58 7.03
N MET A 108 12.13 6.16 6.29
CA MET A 108 12.16 6.02 4.83
C MET A 108 12.50 4.59 4.40
N PHE A 109 11.68 3.99 3.54
CA PHE A 109 12.00 2.71 2.91
C PHE A 109 13.28 2.80 2.06
N CYS A 110 14.26 1.94 2.37
CA CYS A 110 15.60 1.96 1.77
C CYS A 110 15.88 0.73 0.89
N GLY A 111 14.83 0.07 0.39
CA GLY A 111 14.93 -1.25 -0.24
C GLY A 111 14.50 -2.37 0.71
N GLY A 112 14.16 -3.52 0.16
CA GLY A 112 13.58 -4.64 0.91
C GLY A 112 12.40 -5.30 0.20
N TRP A 113 11.59 -6.02 0.97
CA TRP A 113 10.45 -6.79 0.47
C TRP A 113 9.22 -5.90 0.25
N VAL A 114 8.67 -5.93 -0.97
CA VAL A 114 7.39 -5.27 -1.32
C VAL A 114 6.48 -6.29 -1.99
N GLY A 115 5.19 -6.26 -1.66
CA GLY A 115 4.21 -7.19 -2.24
C GLY A 115 2.90 -7.20 -1.48
N HIS A 116 2.26 -8.37 -1.37
CA HIS A 116 0.96 -8.49 -0.72
C HIS A 116 0.83 -9.74 0.18
N PHE A 117 -0.09 -9.62 1.14
CA PHE A 117 -0.65 -10.70 1.94
C PHE A 117 -2.15 -10.77 1.65
N SER A 118 -2.63 -11.91 1.18
CA SER A 118 -4.04 -12.13 0.87
C SER A 118 -4.86 -12.42 2.13
N TYR A 119 -6.13 -12.01 2.12
CA TYR A 119 -7.07 -12.16 3.24
C TYR A 119 -7.14 -13.61 3.78
N GLU A 120 -7.06 -14.60 2.89
CA GLU A 120 -7.15 -16.03 3.25
C GLU A 120 -5.94 -16.54 4.07
N LEU A 121 -4.87 -15.75 4.28
CA LEU A 121 -3.86 -16.07 5.31
C LEU A 121 -4.46 -16.25 6.69
N GLY A 122 -5.59 -15.59 6.97
CA GLY A 122 -6.31 -15.71 8.24
C GLY A 122 -6.65 -17.15 8.59
N ARG A 123 -6.81 -18.06 7.61
CA ARG A 123 -7.06 -19.49 7.84
C ARG A 123 -5.90 -20.25 8.47
N TYR A 124 -4.69 -19.69 8.41
CA TYR A 124 -3.50 -20.27 9.05
C TYR A 124 -3.30 -19.74 10.47
N ILE A 125 -4.11 -18.77 10.88
CA ILE A 125 -4.12 -18.18 12.23
C ILE A 125 -5.35 -18.66 12.99
N GLU A 126 -6.51 -18.70 12.32
CA GLU A 126 -7.81 -19.02 12.89
C GLU A 126 -8.47 -20.20 12.17
N HIS A 127 -9.27 -20.98 12.91
CA HIS A 127 -10.02 -22.09 12.33
C HIS A 127 -11.31 -21.58 11.68
N LEU A 128 -11.30 -21.49 10.34
CA LEU A 128 -12.41 -20.98 9.55
C LEU A 128 -12.98 -22.05 8.61
N PRO A 129 -14.31 -22.07 8.36
CA PRO A 129 -14.90 -23.02 7.43
C PRO A 129 -14.47 -22.72 5.99
N GLU A 130 -14.09 -23.75 5.24
CA GLU A 130 -13.72 -23.68 3.81
C GLU A 130 -14.97 -23.79 2.93
N ARG A 131 -15.71 -22.68 2.83
CA ARG A 131 -16.94 -22.60 2.02
C ARG A 131 -16.80 -21.77 0.75
N ALA A 132 -15.84 -20.85 0.73
CA ALA A 132 -15.58 -20.02 -0.45
C ALA A 132 -14.75 -20.82 -1.46
N VAL A 133 -15.05 -20.65 -2.74
CA VAL A 133 -14.24 -21.21 -3.83
C VAL A 133 -13.06 -20.27 -4.06
N ASP A 134 -11.84 -20.80 -4.08
CA ASP A 134 -10.68 -20.06 -4.59
C ASP A 134 -10.75 -20.04 -6.13
N ASP A 135 -11.28 -18.95 -6.67
CA ASP A 135 -11.49 -18.75 -8.11
C ASP A 135 -10.50 -17.75 -8.73
N LEU A 136 -9.69 -17.09 -7.91
CA LEU A 136 -8.65 -16.17 -8.37
C LEU A 136 -7.29 -16.86 -8.50
N HIS A 137 -7.05 -17.92 -7.70
CA HIS A 137 -5.79 -18.66 -7.69
C HIS A 137 -4.55 -17.79 -7.50
N ILE A 138 -4.73 -16.64 -6.84
CA ILE A 138 -3.64 -15.74 -6.49
C ILE A 138 -2.87 -16.31 -5.30
N PRO A 139 -1.55 -16.09 -5.23
CA PRO A 139 -0.78 -16.46 -4.05
C PRO A 139 -1.36 -15.84 -2.78
N LEU A 140 -1.19 -16.53 -1.67
CA LEU A 140 -1.54 -15.99 -0.37
C LEU A 140 -0.47 -15.00 0.10
N ILE A 141 0.80 -15.28 -0.16
CA ILE A 141 1.90 -14.32 0.03
C ILE A 141 2.64 -14.20 -1.28
N ARG A 142 2.89 -12.97 -1.73
CA ARG A 142 3.85 -12.70 -2.80
C ARG A 142 4.64 -11.47 -2.44
N LEU A 143 5.96 -11.62 -2.29
CA LEU A 143 6.89 -10.56 -1.93
C LEU A 143 8.07 -10.56 -2.89
N CYS A 144 8.48 -9.38 -3.32
CA CYS A 144 9.63 -9.15 -4.19
C CYS A 144 10.69 -8.36 -3.40
N PHE A 145 11.93 -8.86 -3.32
CA PHE A 145 13.02 -8.15 -2.68
C PHE A 145 13.70 -7.21 -3.67
N TYR A 146 13.59 -5.91 -3.44
CA TYR A 146 14.21 -4.88 -4.26
C TYR A 146 15.44 -4.32 -3.57
N ASP A 147 16.59 -4.43 -4.24
CA ASP A 147 17.87 -3.89 -3.76
C ASP A 147 18.07 -2.42 -4.15
N ARG A 148 17.12 -1.81 -4.86
CA ARG A 148 17.17 -0.43 -5.30
C ARG A 148 15.77 0.15 -5.41
N ALA A 149 15.63 1.40 -5.00
CA ALA A 149 14.38 2.14 -5.09
C ALA A 149 14.64 3.64 -5.31
N ILE A 150 13.70 4.30 -5.97
CA ILE A 150 13.60 5.75 -5.99
C ILE A 150 12.51 6.14 -5.01
N ALA A 151 12.81 7.03 -4.07
CA ALA A 151 11.82 7.62 -3.18
C ALA A 151 11.64 9.09 -3.53
N HIS A 152 10.40 9.57 -3.58
CA HIS A 152 10.09 11.00 -3.69
C HIS A 152 9.62 11.52 -2.35
N ASP A 153 10.33 12.49 -1.79
CA ASP A 153 9.95 13.23 -0.59
C ASP A 153 9.01 14.37 -0.99
N HIS A 154 7.72 14.24 -0.66
CA HIS A 154 6.71 15.24 -1.02
C HIS A 154 6.85 16.54 -0.23
N HIS A 155 7.50 16.52 0.94
CA HIS A 155 7.70 17.70 1.77
C HIS A 155 8.89 18.53 1.27
N ALA A 156 10.01 17.87 1.01
CA ALA A 156 11.22 18.53 0.53
C ALA A 156 11.25 18.71 -1.01
N ASN A 157 10.33 18.07 -1.73
CA ASN A 157 10.25 18.04 -3.19
C ASN A 157 11.59 17.62 -3.82
N VAL A 158 12.09 16.47 -3.38
CA VAL A 158 13.36 15.88 -3.82
C VAL A 158 13.21 14.38 -4.01
N PHE A 159 14.06 13.81 -4.86
CA PHE A 159 14.20 12.37 -5.02
C PHE A 159 15.40 11.86 -4.22
N TRP A 160 15.22 10.69 -3.63
CA TRP A 160 16.25 9.89 -3.01
C TRP A 160 16.43 8.63 -3.85
N LEU A 161 17.63 8.41 -4.35
CA LEU A 161 18.02 7.19 -5.03
C LEU A 161 18.69 6.33 -3.97
N VAL A 162 18.09 5.20 -3.63
CA VAL A 162 18.57 4.34 -2.53
C VAL A 162 18.86 2.96 -3.08
N ILE A 163 20.01 2.42 -2.71
CA ILE A 163 20.41 1.06 -3.06
C ILE A 163 20.94 0.32 -1.84
N LEU A 164 20.82 -0.99 -1.88
CA LEU A 164 21.44 -1.94 -0.98
C LEU A 164 22.64 -2.56 -1.71
N GLU A 165 23.82 -2.41 -1.13
CA GLU A 165 25.02 -3.17 -1.51
C GLU A 165 24.92 -4.56 -0.87
N LEU A 166 24.86 -5.62 -1.69
CA LEU A 166 24.82 -7.00 -1.21
C LEU A 166 26.23 -7.62 -1.27
N PRO A 167 26.57 -8.57 -0.38
CA PRO A 167 27.76 -9.40 -0.52
C PRO A 167 27.78 -10.13 -1.87
N ASN A 168 28.91 -10.03 -2.59
CA ASN A 168 29.14 -10.63 -3.91
C ASN A 168 28.21 -10.10 -5.02
N ASP A 169 27.79 -8.84 -4.92
CA ASP A 169 27.04 -8.22 -6.00
C ASP A 169 27.88 -8.12 -7.29
N SER A 170 27.23 -8.33 -8.43
CA SER A 170 27.84 -8.15 -9.75
C SER A 170 27.96 -6.69 -10.14
N GLU A 171 27.09 -5.83 -9.60
CA GLU A 171 27.07 -4.39 -9.84
C GLU A 171 27.65 -3.64 -8.63
N ARG A 172 28.50 -2.65 -8.89
CA ARG A 172 28.99 -1.75 -7.85
C ARG A 172 27.87 -0.78 -7.43
N PRO A 173 27.88 -0.27 -6.18
CA PRO A 173 26.93 0.74 -5.71
C PRO A 173 26.75 1.93 -6.65
N GLU A 174 27.83 2.43 -7.23
CA GLU A 174 27.82 3.59 -8.14
C GLU A 174 27.08 3.28 -9.45
N GLU A 175 27.17 2.04 -9.94
CA GLU A 175 26.49 1.58 -11.16
C GLU A 175 24.98 1.46 -10.94
N LYS A 176 24.56 1.01 -9.76
CA LYS A 176 23.14 0.98 -9.38
C LYS A 176 22.57 2.39 -9.24
N ILE A 177 23.30 3.29 -8.58
CA ILE A 177 22.90 4.70 -8.46
C ILE A 177 22.79 5.35 -9.85
N ALA A 178 23.77 5.15 -10.73
CA ALA A 178 23.74 5.65 -12.10
C ALA A 178 22.53 5.09 -12.90
N THR A 179 22.16 3.84 -12.65
CA THR A 179 20.96 3.22 -13.25
C THR A 179 19.66 3.92 -12.79
N LEU A 180 19.55 4.25 -11.50
CA LEU A 180 18.40 5.00 -10.99
C LEU A 180 18.37 6.44 -11.53
N GLU A 181 19.53 7.10 -11.64
CA GLU A 181 19.65 8.42 -12.27
C GLU A 181 19.20 8.39 -13.73
N TYR A 182 19.65 7.40 -14.49
CA TYR A 182 19.22 7.21 -15.87
C TYR A 182 17.70 7.06 -15.99
N ARG A 183 17.05 6.30 -15.10
CA ARG A 183 15.59 6.16 -15.08
C ARG A 183 14.89 7.49 -14.79
N LEU A 184 15.41 8.26 -13.85
CA LEU A 184 14.89 9.58 -13.49
C LEU A 184 15.10 10.61 -14.61
N ASP A 185 16.22 10.55 -15.33
CA ASP A 185 16.46 11.41 -16.50
C ASP A 185 15.55 10.99 -17.68
N ARG A 186 15.33 9.69 -17.86
CA ARG A 186 14.43 9.14 -18.88
C ARG A 186 12.99 9.61 -18.67
N SER A 187 12.53 9.72 -17.42
CA SER A 187 11.17 10.16 -17.13
C SER A 187 10.94 11.63 -17.46
N ARG A 188 11.98 12.47 -17.49
CA ARG A 188 11.86 13.88 -17.93
C ARG A 188 11.42 14.01 -19.40
N GLN A 189 11.62 12.96 -20.20
CA GLN A 189 11.26 12.96 -21.61
C GLN A 189 9.84 12.44 -21.85
N ILE A 190 9.15 11.93 -20.83
CA ILE A 190 7.80 11.39 -20.94
C ILE A 190 6.78 12.48 -20.64
N HIS A 191 5.89 12.70 -21.60
CA HIS A 191 4.73 13.58 -21.44
C HIS A 191 3.49 12.72 -21.31
N LEU A 192 2.92 12.71 -20.11
CA LEU A 192 1.65 12.03 -19.88
C LEU A 192 0.51 12.90 -20.40
N THR A 193 -0.43 12.25 -21.07
CA THR A 193 -1.74 12.84 -21.31
C THR A 193 -2.59 12.67 -20.07
N GLU A 194 -3.41 13.66 -19.79
CA GLU A 194 -4.39 13.57 -18.72
C GLU A 194 -5.36 12.42 -19.04
N PRO A 195 -5.61 11.49 -18.11
CA PRO A 195 -6.56 10.42 -18.34
C PRO A 195 -7.95 11.03 -18.58
N PRO A 196 -8.73 10.51 -19.55
CA PRO A 196 -10.04 11.06 -19.82
C PRO A 196 -11.00 10.82 -18.65
N ALA A 197 -11.85 11.81 -18.38
CA ALA A 197 -12.93 11.65 -17.41
C ALA A 197 -13.91 10.60 -17.92
N ALA A 198 -14.38 9.76 -17.01
CA ALA A 198 -15.44 8.81 -17.33
C ALA A 198 -16.78 9.56 -17.40
N ASP A 199 -17.48 9.44 -18.52
CA ASP A 199 -18.83 9.96 -18.67
C ASP A 199 -19.84 8.89 -18.23
N MET A 200 -20.38 9.07 -17.02
CA MET A 200 -21.31 8.12 -16.40
C MET A 200 -22.58 7.88 -17.22
N GLU A 201 -22.95 8.79 -18.13
CA GLU A 201 -24.12 8.62 -18.99
C GLU A 201 -23.86 7.68 -20.17
N THR A 202 -22.59 7.49 -20.55
CA THR A 202 -22.18 6.67 -21.69
C THR A 202 -21.44 5.39 -21.31
N ILE A 203 -21.21 5.14 -20.02
CA ILE A 203 -20.60 3.89 -19.54
C ILE A 203 -21.55 2.72 -19.76
N ASP A 204 -21.08 1.74 -20.53
CA ASP A 204 -21.74 0.44 -20.67
C ASP A 204 -21.35 -0.50 -19.52
N PHE A 205 -22.35 -0.98 -18.78
CA PHE A 205 -22.18 -1.94 -17.69
C PHE A 205 -22.53 -3.38 -18.11
N ALA A 206 -22.80 -3.64 -19.40
CA ALA A 206 -23.25 -4.95 -19.90
C ALA A 206 -22.26 -6.09 -19.58
N ASP A 207 -20.96 -5.82 -19.65
CA ASP A 207 -19.91 -6.79 -19.38
C ASP A 207 -19.53 -6.89 -17.89
N VAL A 208 -20.18 -6.09 -17.01
CA VAL A 208 -19.92 -6.15 -15.56
C VAL A 208 -20.64 -7.34 -14.94
N ARG A 209 -19.84 -8.34 -14.56
CA ARG A 209 -20.29 -9.53 -13.84
C ARG A 209 -20.21 -9.30 -12.33
N ARG A 210 -21.07 -10.02 -11.62
CA ARG A 210 -21.13 -10.00 -10.15
C ARG A 210 -21.12 -11.44 -9.67
N ASN A 211 -20.39 -11.72 -8.60
CA ASN A 211 -20.38 -13.06 -8.00
C ASN A 211 -21.67 -13.37 -7.20
N MET A 212 -22.59 -12.41 -7.09
CA MET A 212 -23.82 -12.54 -6.31
C MET A 212 -24.95 -11.72 -6.91
N THR A 213 -26.17 -12.28 -6.90
CA THR A 213 -27.39 -11.56 -7.29
C THR A 213 -27.82 -10.57 -6.21
N ARG A 214 -28.67 -9.61 -6.58
CA ARG A 214 -29.26 -8.65 -5.63
C ARG A 214 -30.04 -9.36 -4.52
N ASP A 215 -30.85 -10.34 -4.87
CA ASP A 215 -31.68 -11.05 -3.88
C ASP A 215 -30.81 -11.86 -2.91
N ALA A 216 -29.79 -12.55 -3.41
CA ALA A 216 -28.83 -13.27 -2.57
C ALA A 216 -28.07 -12.32 -1.62
N TYR A 217 -27.70 -11.13 -2.08
CA TYR A 217 -27.08 -10.11 -1.24
C TYR A 217 -28.03 -9.64 -0.14
N LEU A 218 -29.28 -9.32 -0.47
CA LEU A 218 -30.27 -8.90 0.52
C LEU A 218 -30.60 -10.00 1.53
N ASP A 219 -30.64 -11.26 1.10
CA ASP A 219 -30.82 -12.41 1.99
C ASP A 219 -29.62 -12.60 2.93
N ALA A 220 -28.40 -12.45 2.43
CA ALA A 220 -27.20 -12.47 3.27
C ALA A 220 -27.24 -11.35 4.32
N VAL A 221 -27.63 -10.13 3.94
CA VAL A 221 -27.79 -9.00 4.87
C VAL A 221 -28.86 -9.29 5.94
N ARG A 222 -30.00 -9.88 5.57
CA ARG A 222 -31.04 -10.28 6.54
C ARG A 222 -30.51 -11.32 7.54
N ARG A 223 -29.72 -12.29 7.06
CA ARG A 223 -29.09 -13.30 7.91
C ARG A 223 -28.07 -12.68 8.87
N ILE A 224 -27.23 -11.77 8.38
CA ILE A 224 -26.26 -11.03 9.21
C ILE A 224 -26.98 -10.24 10.31
N LYS A 225 -28.05 -9.51 9.97
CA LYS A 225 -28.87 -8.79 10.97
C LYS A 225 -29.45 -9.71 12.03
N ARG A 226 -29.85 -10.93 11.65
CA ARG A 226 -30.32 -11.94 12.60
C ARG A 226 -29.19 -12.40 13.51
N TYR A 227 -28.00 -12.72 12.98
CA TYR A 227 -26.84 -13.06 13.81
C TYR A 227 -26.48 -11.93 14.80
N ILE A 228 -26.61 -10.67 14.40
CA ILE A 228 -26.41 -9.53 15.30
C ILE A 228 -27.46 -9.49 16.40
N ARG A 229 -28.75 -9.62 16.05
CA ARG A 229 -29.86 -9.61 17.01
C ARG A 229 -29.80 -10.77 17.99
N ASP A 230 -29.40 -11.94 17.52
CA ASP A 230 -29.33 -13.17 18.30
C ASP A 230 -28.04 -13.21 19.18
N GLY A 231 -27.15 -12.23 19.02
CA GLY A 231 -25.96 -12.02 19.86
C GLY A 231 -24.71 -12.77 19.41
N ASP A 232 -24.71 -13.36 18.22
CA ASP A 232 -23.58 -14.13 17.70
C ASP A 232 -22.39 -13.25 17.28
N ILE A 233 -22.68 -12.06 16.74
CA ILE A 233 -21.69 -11.07 16.30
C ILE A 233 -22.20 -9.65 16.61
N TYR A 234 -21.29 -8.68 16.76
CA TYR A 234 -21.68 -7.27 16.89
C TYR A 234 -21.74 -6.56 15.52
N GLN A 235 -20.84 -6.93 14.61
CA GLN A 235 -20.72 -6.36 13.28
C GLN A 235 -20.13 -7.39 12.33
N ALA A 236 -20.48 -7.31 11.05
CA ALA A 236 -19.81 -8.04 9.97
C ALA A 236 -19.49 -7.10 8.81
N ASN A 237 -18.27 -7.20 8.28
CA ASN A 237 -17.95 -6.64 6.96
C ASN A 237 -18.34 -7.69 5.92
N PHE A 238 -19.28 -7.36 5.03
CA PHE A 238 -19.78 -8.27 4.00
C PHE A 238 -19.53 -7.67 2.64
N SER A 239 -18.78 -8.38 1.80
CA SER A 239 -18.38 -7.94 0.47
C SER A 239 -18.91 -8.87 -0.62
N HIS A 240 -18.97 -8.34 -1.84
CA HIS A 240 -19.20 -9.10 -3.06
C HIS A 240 -18.32 -8.52 -4.17
N ARG A 241 -18.05 -9.30 -5.22
CA ARG A 241 -17.06 -8.98 -6.24
C ARG A 241 -17.74 -8.56 -7.54
N PHE A 242 -17.23 -7.49 -8.13
CA PHE A 242 -17.52 -7.08 -9.50
C PHE A 242 -16.33 -7.41 -10.39
N GLU A 243 -16.61 -7.80 -11.63
CA GLU A 243 -15.59 -8.16 -12.61
C GLU A 243 -15.99 -7.63 -13.98
N GLN A 244 -15.02 -7.20 -14.76
CA GLN A 244 -15.19 -6.89 -16.18
C GLN A 244 -13.90 -7.19 -16.94
N PRO A 245 -13.97 -7.55 -18.24
CA PRO A 245 -12.78 -7.65 -19.08
C PRO A 245 -12.06 -6.30 -19.16
N PHE A 246 -10.79 -6.27 -18.78
CA PHE A 246 -9.95 -5.07 -18.91
C PHE A 246 -8.93 -5.27 -20.04
N ARG A 247 -8.97 -4.41 -21.05
CA ARG A 247 -8.09 -4.48 -22.25
C ARG A 247 -7.02 -3.38 -22.31
N GLY A 248 -6.97 -2.51 -21.30
CA GLY A 248 -5.97 -1.46 -21.19
C GLY A 248 -4.66 -1.97 -20.58
N ARG A 249 -3.64 -1.11 -20.56
CA ARG A 249 -2.44 -1.40 -19.77
C ARG A 249 -2.76 -1.19 -18.29
N PRO A 250 -2.41 -2.11 -17.37
CA PRO A 250 -2.69 -1.95 -15.94
C PRO A 250 -2.21 -0.62 -15.34
N VAL A 251 -1.04 -0.12 -15.76
CA VAL A 251 -0.53 1.19 -15.31
C VAL A 251 -1.41 2.37 -15.73
N GLN A 252 -2.17 2.27 -16.83
CA GLN A 252 -3.13 3.31 -17.23
C GLN A 252 -4.30 3.39 -16.23
N LEU A 253 -4.73 2.25 -15.68
CA LEU A 253 -5.73 2.24 -14.60
C LEU A 253 -5.18 2.91 -13.34
N PHE A 254 -3.90 2.67 -13.02
CA PHE A 254 -3.24 3.36 -11.90
C PHE A 254 -3.12 4.87 -12.11
N HIS A 255 -2.79 5.33 -13.31
CA HIS A 255 -2.80 6.77 -13.64
C HIS A 255 -4.19 7.38 -13.54
N TRP A 256 -5.20 6.73 -14.12
CA TRP A 256 -6.59 7.16 -14.02
C TRP A 256 -7.05 7.26 -12.57
N GLN A 257 -6.78 6.21 -11.78
CA GLN A 257 -7.09 6.15 -10.37
C GLN A 257 -6.39 7.26 -9.58
N ASN A 258 -5.08 7.48 -9.76
CA ASN A 258 -4.35 8.51 -9.04
C ASN A 258 -4.77 9.94 -9.43
N HIS A 259 -5.33 10.12 -10.62
CA HIS A 259 -5.88 11.41 -11.05
C HIS A 259 -7.25 11.68 -10.39
N TYR A 260 -8.17 10.71 -10.44
CA TYR A 260 -9.55 10.90 -9.97
C TYR A 260 -9.80 10.52 -8.51
N ASN A 261 -9.00 9.61 -7.96
CA ASN A 261 -9.07 9.12 -6.58
C ASN A 261 -7.66 8.99 -5.97
N PRO A 262 -6.88 10.09 -5.88
CA PRO A 262 -5.59 10.09 -5.22
C PRO A 262 -5.75 9.61 -3.78
N SER A 263 -4.97 8.59 -3.42
CA SER A 263 -5.08 7.93 -2.13
C SER A 263 -3.71 7.75 -1.50
N GLY A 264 -3.66 7.85 -0.17
CA GLY A 264 -2.42 7.81 0.58
C GLY A 264 -1.65 6.51 0.36
N TYR A 265 -2.33 5.37 0.50
CA TYR A 265 -1.73 4.05 0.35
C TYR A 265 -2.03 3.48 -1.04
N ALA A 266 -2.02 4.33 -2.06
CA ALA A 266 -2.13 3.87 -3.43
C ALA A 266 -0.97 2.94 -3.77
N ALA A 267 -1.22 1.91 -4.58
CA ALA A 267 -0.17 0.99 -4.99
C ALA A 267 -0.43 0.46 -6.41
N TYR A 268 0.66 0.26 -7.13
CA TYR A 268 0.71 -0.54 -8.36
C TYR A 268 1.76 -1.62 -8.18
N LEU A 269 1.33 -2.88 -8.19
CA LEU A 269 2.22 -4.03 -8.11
C LEU A 269 2.01 -4.89 -9.35
N ASP A 270 3.06 -5.13 -10.12
CA ASP A 270 3.04 -6.09 -11.20
C ASP A 270 3.70 -7.40 -10.75
N ALA A 271 2.87 -8.43 -10.62
CA ALA A 271 3.27 -9.76 -10.22
C ALA A 271 3.55 -10.67 -11.43
N GLY A 272 3.59 -10.15 -12.66
CA GLY A 272 3.74 -10.93 -13.89
C GLY A 272 2.37 -11.43 -14.36
N ASP A 273 1.87 -12.49 -13.73
CA ASP A 273 0.61 -13.13 -14.14
C ASP A 273 -0.64 -12.32 -13.76
N PHE A 274 -0.50 -11.38 -12.82
CA PHE A 274 -1.56 -10.48 -12.38
C PHE A 274 -0.98 -9.15 -11.93
N GLN A 275 -1.83 -8.12 -11.89
CA GLN A 275 -1.47 -6.80 -11.41
C GLN A 275 -2.44 -6.37 -10.32
N ILE A 276 -1.92 -5.66 -9.31
CA ILE A 276 -2.72 -5.03 -8.26
C ILE A 276 -2.65 -3.53 -8.49
N VAL A 277 -3.82 -2.91 -8.67
CA VAL A 277 -4.01 -1.45 -8.66
C VAL A 277 -4.89 -1.12 -7.46
N SER A 278 -4.35 -0.36 -6.51
CA SER A 278 -4.99 -0.03 -5.24
C SER A 278 -5.04 1.48 -5.03
N ALA A 279 -6.17 1.99 -4.54
CA ALA A 279 -6.35 3.34 -4.00
C ALA A 279 -6.77 3.28 -2.51
N SER A 280 -6.12 2.43 -1.71
CA SER A 280 -6.49 2.28 -0.31
C SER A 280 -6.29 3.58 0.49
N PRO A 281 -7.35 4.13 1.11
CA PRO A 281 -7.21 5.27 2.01
C PRO A 281 -6.72 4.85 3.40
N GLU A 282 -6.81 3.56 3.73
CA GLU A 282 -6.63 3.04 5.08
C GLU A 282 -5.26 2.36 5.24
N MET A 283 -4.56 2.74 6.30
CA MET A 283 -3.33 2.10 6.76
C MET A 283 -3.70 0.87 7.58
N PHE A 284 -3.20 -0.31 7.21
CA PHE A 284 -3.38 -1.46 8.08
C PHE A 284 -2.50 -1.34 9.33
N ILE A 285 -1.18 -1.48 9.16
CA ILE A 285 -0.22 -1.38 10.25
C ILE A 285 1.08 -0.77 9.73
N THR A 286 1.71 0.11 10.51
CA THR A 286 3.12 0.49 10.37
C THR A 286 3.93 -0.03 11.55
N ILE A 287 5.15 -0.46 11.26
CA ILE A 287 6.11 -0.93 12.27
C ILE A 287 7.43 -0.22 12.02
N HIS A 288 7.83 0.65 12.95
CA HIS A 288 9.09 1.41 12.88
C HIS A 288 9.73 1.46 14.27
N ASP A 289 11.02 1.15 14.39
CA ASP A 289 11.75 1.15 15.67
C ASP A 289 11.01 0.46 16.85
N ARG A 290 10.39 -0.70 16.55
CA ARG A 290 9.56 -1.49 17.50
C ARG A 290 8.28 -0.78 17.98
N LEU A 291 7.91 0.34 17.38
CA LEU A 291 6.60 0.97 17.51
C LEU A 291 5.66 0.37 16.46
N ILE A 292 4.49 -0.08 16.90
CA ILE A 292 3.41 -0.55 16.02
C ILE A 292 2.31 0.50 16.06
N GLN A 293 1.88 0.98 14.90
CA GLN A 293 0.77 1.92 14.75
C GLN A 293 -0.27 1.35 13.78
N THR A 294 -1.53 1.67 14.03
CA THR A 294 -2.71 1.34 13.20
C THR A 294 -3.63 2.56 13.19
N LYS A 295 -4.37 2.73 12.11
CA LYS A 295 -5.29 3.86 11.90
C LYS A 295 -6.61 3.36 11.33
N PRO A 296 -7.49 2.81 12.18
CA PRO A 296 -8.77 2.29 11.72
C PRO A 296 -9.66 3.42 11.21
N ILE A 297 -10.27 3.20 10.05
CA ILE A 297 -11.27 4.09 9.48
C ILE A 297 -12.67 3.50 9.70
N LYS A 298 -13.51 4.22 10.44
CA LYS A 298 -14.95 3.93 10.56
C LYS A 298 -15.82 5.17 10.48
N GLY A 299 -16.93 5.00 9.77
CA GLY A 299 -17.89 6.03 9.44
C GLY A 299 -17.47 6.82 8.21
N THR A 300 -18.25 6.68 7.14
CA THR A 300 -18.06 7.39 5.88
C THR A 300 -19.30 8.20 5.54
N ARG A 301 -19.12 9.37 4.93
CA ARG A 301 -20.19 10.11 4.27
C ARG A 301 -19.77 10.45 2.85
N PRO A 302 -20.67 10.32 1.86
CA PRO A 302 -20.35 10.70 0.49
C PRO A 302 -20.10 12.19 0.42
N ARG A 303 -19.09 12.59 -0.34
CA ARG A 303 -18.83 13.98 -0.67
C ARG A 303 -19.52 14.32 -2.00
N ILE A 304 -20.02 15.54 -2.13
CA ILE A 304 -20.49 16.07 -3.41
C ILE A 304 -19.52 17.15 -3.85
N ASN A 305 -19.28 17.25 -5.15
CA ASN A 305 -18.49 18.35 -5.70
C ASN A 305 -19.08 19.69 -5.24
N ALA A 306 -18.24 20.54 -4.65
CA ALA A 306 -18.63 21.81 -4.05
C ALA A 306 -18.79 22.90 -5.12
N SER A 307 -19.55 22.59 -6.18
CA SER A 307 -19.77 23.48 -7.33
C SER A 307 -20.70 24.65 -7.01
N ASP A 308 -21.51 24.55 -5.96
CA ASP A 308 -22.42 25.59 -5.49
C ASP A 308 -22.51 25.66 -3.95
N GLU A 309 -23.11 26.73 -3.43
CA GLU A 309 -23.29 26.96 -1.99
C GLU A 309 -24.12 25.86 -1.29
N GLN A 310 -25.03 25.22 -2.02
CA GLN A 310 -25.88 24.16 -1.48
C GLN A 310 -25.08 22.87 -1.27
N ALA A 311 -24.18 22.53 -2.19
CA ALA A 311 -23.25 21.42 -2.07
C ALA A 311 -22.22 21.65 -0.94
N VAL A 312 -21.73 22.88 -0.77
CA VAL A 312 -20.88 23.26 0.38
C VAL A 312 -21.62 23.05 1.69
N LYS A 313 -22.86 23.54 1.79
CA LYS A 313 -23.68 23.40 2.99
C LYS A 313 -23.99 21.93 3.30
N LEU A 314 -24.34 21.14 2.30
CA LEU A 314 -24.64 19.71 2.46
C LEU A 314 -23.40 18.91 2.89
N ASN A 315 -22.21 19.25 2.35
CA ASN A 315 -20.96 18.65 2.82
C ASN A 315 -20.68 19.00 4.30
N ALA A 316 -20.94 20.25 4.72
CA ALA A 316 -20.80 20.67 6.12
C ALA A 316 -21.81 19.98 7.05
N GLU A 317 -23.06 19.80 6.60
CA GLU A 317 -24.08 19.04 7.34
C GLU A 317 -23.66 17.57 7.52
N ARG A 318 -23.19 16.92 6.45
CA ARG A 318 -22.67 15.53 6.50
C ARG A 318 -21.45 15.39 7.40
N PHE A 319 -20.55 16.38 7.37
CA PHE A 319 -19.40 16.42 8.27
C PHE A 319 -19.86 16.46 9.73
N ASN A 320 -20.80 17.35 10.06
CA ASN A 320 -21.36 17.47 11.41
C ASN A 320 -22.14 16.22 11.83
N GLU A 321 -22.89 15.60 10.92
CA GLU A 321 -23.60 14.35 11.17
C GLU A 321 -22.62 13.22 11.49
N LEU A 322 -21.53 13.08 10.73
CA LEU A 322 -20.50 12.09 11.01
C LEU A 322 -19.85 12.37 12.37
N LEU A 323 -19.51 13.62 12.68
CA LEU A 323 -18.89 14.02 13.92
C LEU A 323 -19.78 13.75 15.15
N THR A 324 -21.09 13.97 15.04
CA THR A 324 -22.02 13.87 16.16
C THR A 324 -22.75 12.53 16.26
N SER A 325 -22.69 11.66 15.24
CA SER A 325 -23.38 10.37 15.24
C SER A 325 -22.86 9.42 16.34
N GLU A 326 -23.68 9.20 17.37
CA GLU A 326 -23.40 8.24 18.45
C GLU A 326 -23.20 6.82 17.93
N LYS A 327 -23.93 6.44 16.87
CA LYS A 327 -23.78 5.13 16.22
C LYS A 327 -22.37 4.96 15.66
N GLU A 328 -21.89 5.93 14.89
CA GLU A 328 -20.57 5.88 14.24
C GLU A 328 -19.45 5.96 15.29
N GLN A 329 -19.68 6.71 16.38
CA GLN A 329 -18.77 6.74 17.53
C GLN A 329 -18.68 5.37 18.22
N ALA A 330 -19.81 4.71 18.45
CA ALA A 330 -19.83 3.38 19.05
C ALA A 330 -19.14 2.33 18.16
N GLU A 331 -19.40 2.35 16.85
CA GLU A 331 -18.73 1.47 15.87
C GLU A 331 -17.22 1.71 15.85
N LEU A 332 -16.77 2.97 15.80
CA LEU A 332 -15.34 3.29 15.83
C LEU A 332 -14.67 2.84 17.15
N ASN A 333 -15.28 3.11 18.29
CA ASN A 333 -14.74 2.71 19.60
C ASN A 333 -14.59 1.19 19.72
N MET A 334 -15.57 0.43 19.23
CA MET A 334 -15.51 -1.02 19.21
C MET A 334 -14.33 -1.54 18.36
N ILE A 335 -14.06 -0.92 17.21
CA ILE A 335 -12.92 -1.28 16.36
C ILE A 335 -11.59 -0.89 17.02
N ILE A 336 -11.51 0.30 17.64
CA ILE A 336 -10.33 0.70 18.40
C ILE A 336 -10.05 -0.32 19.51
N ASP A 337 -11.06 -0.79 20.23
CA ASP A 337 -10.89 -1.78 21.28
C ASP A 337 -10.48 -3.16 20.74
N LEU A 338 -11.00 -3.56 19.58
CA LEU A 338 -10.55 -4.77 18.87
C LEU A 338 -9.05 -4.68 18.54
N GLU A 339 -8.64 -3.60 17.89
CA GLU A 339 -7.23 -3.42 17.49
C GLU A 339 -6.30 -3.30 18.71
N ARG A 340 -6.77 -2.66 19.79
CA ARG A 340 -6.04 -2.62 21.07
C ARG A 340 -5.81 -4.03 21.63
N ASN A 341 -6.79 -4.92 21.50
CA ASN A 341 -6.66 -6.31 21.93
C ASN A 341 -5.69 -7.09 21.03
N ASP A 342 -5.75 -6.88 19.72
CA ASP A 342 -4.86 -7.54 18.76
C ASP A 342 -3.40 -7.15 19.00
N VAL A 343 -3.09 -5.85 19.05
CA VAL A 343 -1.73 -5.40 19.35
C VAL A 343 -1.32 -5.75 20.78
N ALA A 344 -2.26 -5.96 21.71
CA ALA A 344 -1.94 -6.35 23.08
C ALA A 344 -1.28 -7.73 23.19
N ARG A 345 -1.55 -8.62 22.24
CA ARG A 345 -0.95 -9.97 22.20
C ARG A 345 0.55 -9.94 21.91
N ILE A 346 1.03 -8.89 21.24
CA ILE A 346 2.42 -8.79 20.75
C ILE A 346 3.21 -7.60 21.34
N CYS A 347 2.54 -6.62 21.94
CA CYS A 347 3.18 -5.46 22.56
C CYS A 347 3.45 -5.64 24.06
N LYS A 348 4.50 -4.99 24.56
CA LYS A 348 4.82 -4.92 25.99
C LYS A 348 3.61 -4.37 26.79
N PRO A 349 3.25 -4.97 27.95
CA PRO A 349 2.20 -4.43 28.79
C PRO A 349 2.44 -2.97 29.18
N GLY A 350 1.39 -2.14 29.13
CA GLY A 350 1.45 -0.72 29.55
C GLY A 350 1.99 0.27 28.50
N THR A 351 2.45 -0.17 27.33
CA THR A 351 3.00 0.74 26.29
C THR A 351 1.97 1.21 25.27
N ARG A 352 0.77 0.63 25.27
CA ARG A 352 -0.30 0.90 24.30
C ARG A 352 -1.05 2.17 24.68
N ARG A 353 -1.23 3.08 23.72
CA ARG A 353 -1.96 4.34 23.89
C ARG A 353 -2.69 4.71 22.60
N VAL A 354 -3.84 5.36 22.73
CA VAL A 354 -4.53 6.03 21.61
C VAL A 354 -3.94 7.44 21.51
N ILE A 355 -3.29 7.75 20.39
CA ILE A 355 -2.51 9.00 20.24
C ILE A 355 -3.37 10.15 19.72
N GLN A 356 -4.18 9.91 18.69
CA GLN A 356 -5.05 10.92 18.11
C GLN A 356 -6.50 10.72 18.60
N PRO A 357 -7.20 11.80 19.02
CA PRO A 357 -8.65 11.75 19.15
C PRO A 357 -9.27 11.58 17.75
N ARG A 358 -10.53 11.16 17.73
CA ARG A 358 -11.33 10.99 16.51
C ARG A 358 -11.10 12.15 15.53
N THR A 359 -10.56 11.84 14.37
CA THR A 359 -10.24 12.82 13.32
C THR A 359 -11.00 12.44 12.05
N ILE A 360 -11.53 13.44 11.34
CA ILE A 360 -12.20 13.24 10.06
C ILE A 360 -11.18 13.55 8.96
N GLU A 361 -10.94 12.58 8.08
CA GLU A 361 -10.12 12.74 6.89
C GLU A 361 -11.01 12.92 5.65
N THR A 362 -10.65 13.86 4.78
CA THR A 362 -11.36 14.13 3.53
C THR A 362 -10.66 13.45 2.38
N TYR A 363 -11.43 12.63 1.65
CA TYR A 363 -11.03 12.06 0.37
C TYR A 363 -11.81 12.74 -0.78
N PRO A 364 -11.35 12.61 -2.04
CA PRO A 364 -12.01 13.16 -3.23
C PRO A 364 -13.50 12.82 -3.33
#